data_AF-I5BYY6-F1
#
_entry.id   AF-I5BYY6-F1
#
_cell.length_a   1.000
_cell.length_b   1.000
_cell.length_c   1.000
_cell.angle_alpha   90.00
_cell.angle_beta   90.00
_cell.angle_gamma   90.00
#
_symmetry.space_group_name_H-M   'P 1'
#
loop_
_entity.id
_entity.type
_entity.pdbx_description
1 polymer ?
#
loop_
_entity_poly.entity_id
_entity_poly.type
_entity_poly.pdbx_seq_one_letter_code
_entity_poly.pdbx_strand_id
1 'polypeptide(L)' 'MSPYAYGEIATPFLNYKVSSRILEANSPFAIMRIERAIRSEMPELILDPEGRFEKLMYHIPWLQDRYVPFGEGRYQRQD' A
#
# COMPACT_ATOMS: atom_id res chain seq x y z
N MET A 1 18.60 10.01 -12.51
CA MET A 1 17.86 10.70 -11.44
C MET A 1 16.98 9.68 -10.75
N SER A 2 17.28 9.37 -9.49
CA SER A 2 16.60 8.28 -8.77
C SER A 2 15.27 8.81 -8.22
N PRO A 3 14.11 8.16 -8.48
CA PRO A 3 12.81 8.59 -7.94
C PRO A 3 12.76 8.58 -6.40
N TYR A 4 13.79 8.03 -5.76
CA TYR A 4 14.05 8.01 -4.33
C TYR A 4 14.67 9.31 -3.77
N ALA A 5 15.03 10.28 -4.60
CA ALA A 5 15.74 11.48 -4.13
C ALA A 5 14.82 12.61 -3.65
N TYR A 6 13.53 12.57 -4.01
CA TYR A 6 12.58 13.67 -3.77
C TYR A 6 11.37 13.28 -2.94
N GLY A 7 11.27 12.04 -2.48
CA GLY A 7 10.22 11.74 -1.53
C GLY A 7 10.69 12.12 -0.13
N GLU A 8 9.90 12.93 0.54
CA GLU A 8 9.69 12.78 1.97
C GLU A 8 8.96 11.44 2.14
N ILE A 9 9.73 10.35 1.98
CA ILE A 9 9.34 9.04 1.46
C ILE A 9 8.40 8.31 2.43
N ALA A 10 7.17 8.05 1.94
CA ALA A 10 6.35 6.90 2.30
C ALA A 10 7.23 5.71 2.69
N THR A 11 7.21 5.27 3.96
CA THR A 11 8.19 4.34 4.52
C THR A 11 8.61 3.28 3.48
N PRO A 12 9.91 3.15 3.14
CA PRO A 12 10.40 2.28 2.07
C PRO A 12 9.91 0.82 2.18
N PHE A 13 9.53 0.46 3.40
CA PHE A 13 9.06 -0.85 3.78
C PHE A 13 7.70 -1.23 3.18
N LEU A 14 6.76 -0.28 3.09
CA LEU A 14 5.43 -0.60 2.58
C LEU A 14 5.44 -0.73 1.06
N ASN A 15 6.06 0.20 0.33
CA ASN A 15 6.17 0.14 -1.14
C ASN A 15 6.94 -1.10 -1.64
N TYR A 16 7.99 -1.54 -0.92
CA TYR A 16 8.74 -2.76 -1.28
C TYR A 16 8.01 -4.05 -0.90
N LYS A 17 7.32 -4.09 0.26
CA LYS A 17 6.62 -5.32 0.71
C LYS A 17 5.25 -5.51 0.08
N VAL A 18 4.53 -4.43 -0.23
CA VAL A 18 3.26 -4.46 -0.95
C VAL A 18 3.50 -4.99 -2.36
N SER A 19 4.50 -4.48 -3.08
CA SER A 19 4.87 -5.04 -4.40
C SER A 19 5.34 -6.49 -4.28
N SER A 20 6.35 -6.81 -3.46
CA SER A 20 6.94 -8.17 -3.44
C SER A 20 6.04 -9.25 -2.81
N ARG A 21 5.12 -8.93 -1.89
CA ARG A 21 4.27 -9.92 -1.18
C ARG A 21 2.82 -9.96 -1.65
N ILE A 22 2.31 -8.94 -2.34
CA ILE A 22 0.99 -9.06 -2.99
C ILE A 22 1.03 -10.01 -4.20
N LEU A 23 2.23 -10.30 -4.73
CA LEU A 23 2.43 -11.34 -5.73
C LEU A 23 1.96 -12.74 -5.26
N GLU A 24 1.80 -12.95 -3.94
CA GLU A 24 1.27 -14.18 -3.34
C GLU A 24 -0.09 -13.99 -2.62
N ALA A 25 -0.83 -12.91 -2.91
CA ALA A 25 -2.07 -12.55 -2.21
C ALA A 25 -3.30 -13.44 -2.47
N ASN A 26 -3.10 -14.74 -2.74
CA ASN A 26 -4.15 -15.76 -2.65
C ASN A 26 -4.19 -16.44 -1.27
N SER A 27 -3.26 -16.11 -0.36
CA SER A 27 -3.23 -16.67 1.00
C SER A 27 -3.83 -15.70 2.03
N PRO A 28 -4.83 -16.12 2.83
CA PRO A 28 -5.36 -15.33 3.94
C PRO A 28 -4.28 -14.85 4.92
N PHE A 29 -3.23 -15.65 5.11
CA PHE A 29 -2.13 -15.30 6.01
C PHE A 29 -1.25 -14.17 5.48
N ALA A 30 -1.06 -14.08 4.16
CA ALA A 30 -0.36 -12.98 3.52
C ALA A 30 -1.16 -11.67 3.68
N ILE A 31 -2.48 -11.72 3.43
CA ILE A 31 -3.39 -10.59 3.59
C ILE A 31 -3.35 -10.07 5.04
N MET A 32 -3.46 -10.94 6.03
CA MET A 32 -3.38 -10.57 7.45
C MET A 32 -2.06 -9.88 7.82
N ARG A 33 -0.92 -10.36 7.28
CA ARG A 33 0.39 -9.75 7.53
C ARG A 33 0.50 -8.35 6.92
N ILE A 34 -0.06 -8.17 5.72
CA ILE A 34 -0.09 -6.86 5.05
C ILE A 34 -1.00 -5.92 5.84
N GLU A 35 -2.20 -6.37 6.23
CA GLU A 35 -3.12 -5.58 7.04
C GLU A 35 -2.45 -5.10 8.33
N ARG A 36 -1.79 -6.01 9.06
CA ARG A 36 -1.09 -5.68 10.30
C ARG A 36 0.02 -4.65 10.08
N ALA A 37 0.76 -4.75 8.98
CA ALA A 37 1.80 -3.79 8.64
C ALA A 37 1.20 -2.40 8.36
N ILE A 38 0.15 -2.32 7.55
CA ILE A 38 -0.52 -1.05 7.24
C ILE A 38 -1.14 -0.44 8.49
N ARG A 39 -1.79 -1.22 9.35
CA ARG A 39 -2.35 -0.72 10.63
C ARG A 39 -1.27 -0.25 11.59
N SER A 40 -0.09 -0.87 11.58
CA SER A 40 1.01 -0.50 12.47
C SER A 40 1.73 0.75 12.02
N GLU A 41 1.95 0.91 10.71
CA GLU A 41 2.71 2.04 10.16
C GLU A 41 1.80 3.21 9.79
N MET A 42 0.52 2.96 9.49
CA MET A 42 -0.48 3.91 9.00
C MET A 42 0.13 4.93 8.03
N PRO A 43 0.73 4.49 6.91
CA PRO A 43 1.43 5.39 6.01
C PRO A 43 0.47 6.45 5.47
N GLU A 44 0.94 7.69 5.36
CA GLU A 44 0.17 8.78 4.77
C GLU A 44 0.02 8.62 3.25
N LEU A 45 0.99 7.96 2.61
CA LEU A 45 1.06 7.77 1.16
C LEU A 45 1.39 6.32 0.82
N ILE A 46 0.71 5.80 -0.20
CA ILE A 46 0.97 4.47 -0.77
C ILE A 46 1.25 4.64 -2.26
N LEU A 47 2.40 4.12 -2.70
CA LEU A 47 2.82 4.13 -4.10
C LEU A 47 2.80 2.69 -4.62
N ASP A 48 1.90 2.45 -5.55
CA ASP A 48 1.62 1.15 -6.14
C ASP A 48 1.53 1.28 -7.66
N PRO A 49 2.67 1.38 -8.36
CA PRO A 49 2.69 1.48 -9.82
C PRO A 49 2.17 0.22 -10.52
N GLU A 50 1.92 -0.87 -9.79
CA GLU A 50 1.49 -2.16 -10.33
C GLU A 50 -0.01 -2.45 -10.11
N GLY A 51 -0.76 -1.53 -9.49
CA GLY A 51 -2.22 -1.67 -9.26
C GLY A 51 -2.60 -2.83 -8.33
N ARG A 52 -1.68 -3.24 -7.45
CA ARG A 52 -1.85 -4.32 -6.46
C ARG A 52 -2.62 -3.87 -5.21
N PHE A 53 -2.49 -2.62 -4.82
CA PHE A 53 -3.15 -2.03 -3.67
C PHE A 53 -4.66 -1.91 -3.88
N GLU A 54 -5.10 -1.54 -5.09
CA GLU A 54 -6.51 -1.58 -5.47
C GLU A 54 -7.11 -2.99 -5.28
N LYS A 55 -6.36 -4.03 -5.66
CA LYS A 55 -6.79 -5.42 -5.45
C LYS A 55 -6.88 -5.77 -3.97
N LEU A 56 -5.91 -5.30 -3.17
CA LEU A 56 -5.89 -5.51 -1.73
C LEU A 56 -7.09 -4.87 -1.03
N MET A 57 -7.56 -3.71 -1.51
CA MET A 57 -8.75 -3.05 -0.97
C MET A 57 -10.03 -3.89 -1.06
N TYR A 58 -10.14 -4.81 -2.03
CA TYR A 58 -11.28 -5.76 -2.06
C TYR A 58 -11.20 -6.79 -0.92
N HIS A 59 -9.99 -7.16 -0.51
CA HIS A 59 -9.77 -8.13 0.58
C HIS A 59 -9.78 -7.47 1.96
N ILE A 60 -9.45 -6.18 2.03
CA ILE A 60 -9.34 -5.40 3.26
C ILE A 60 -10.16 -4.11 3.10
N PRO A 61 -11.49 -4.17 3.31
CA PRO A 61 -12.41 -3.09 2.93
C PRO A 61 -12.12 -1.75 3.61
N TRP A 62 -11.64 -1.75 4.86
CA TRP A 62 -11.36 -0.51 5.59
C TRP A 62 -10.25 0.35 4.95
N LEU A 63 -9.45 -0.22 4.04
CA LEU A 63 -8.48 0.55 3.26
C LEU A 63 -9.17 1.51 2.29
N GLN A 64 -10.38 1.19 1.81
CA GLN A 64 -11.16 2.06 0.91
C GLN A 64 -11.63 3.32 1.63
N ASP A 65 -12.03 3.18 2.90
CA ASP A 65 -12.45 4.30 3.73
C ASP A 65 -11.29 5.20 4.13
N ARG A 66 -10.06 4.66 4.10
CA ARG A 66 -8.86 5.32 4.62
C ARG A 66 -7.92 5.84 3.55
N TYR A 67 -7.96 5.32 2.32
CA TYR A 67 -7.01 5.66 1.28
C TYR A 67 -7.73 6.01 -0.01
N VAL A 68 -7.52 7.24 -0.49
CA VAL A 68 -8.16 7.76 -1.70
C VAL A 68 -7.11 7.90 -2.81
N PRO A 69 -7.41 7.46 -4.04
CA PRO A 69 -6.51 7.64 -5.17
C PRO A 69 -6.37 9.13 -5.52
N PHE A 70 -5.14 9.59 -5.74
CA PHE A 70 -4.85 10.96 -6.20
C PHE A 70 -3.97 11.01 -7.45
N GLY A 71 -3.64 9.84 -8.00
CA GLY A 71 -2.88 9.68 -9.23
C GLY A 71 -2.72 8.20 -9.57
N GLU A 72 -2.20 7.91 -10.76
CA GLU A 72 -1.98 6.53 -11.19
C GLU A 72 -1.02 5.80 -10.25
N GLY A 73 -1.52 4.76 -9.59
CA GLY A 73 -0.77 4.00 -8.59
C GLY A 73 -0.41 4.81 -7.35
N ARG A 74 -1.18 5.83 -6.98
CA ARG A 74 -0.91 6.65 -5.79
C ARG A 74 -2.16 6.87 -4.96
N TYR A 75 -2.03 6.56 -3.67
CA TYR A 75 -3.12 6.68 -2.71
C TYR A 75 -2.66 7.50 -1.50
N GLN A 76 -3.54 8.37 -1.02
CA GLN A 76 -3.30 9.22 0.14
C GLN A 76 -4.26 8.86 1.25
N ARG A 77 -3.75 8.80 2.48
CA ARG A 77 -4.57 8.55 3.67
C ARG A 77 -5.49 9.74 3.90
N GLN A 78 -6.76 9.46 4.17
CA GLN A 78 -7.72 10.42 4.69
C GLN A 78 -8.02 10.06 6.16
N ASP A 79 -8.06 11.09 7.01
CA ASP A 79 -8.26 10.94 8.45
C ASP A 79 -9.74 10.86 8.82
#